data_AF-A0A355QYV7-F1
#
_entry.id   AF-A0A355QYV7-F1
#
_cell.length_a   1.000
_cell.length_b   1.000
_cell.length_c   1.000
_cell.angle_alpha   90.00
_cell.angle_beta   90.00
_cell.angle_gamma   90.00
#
_symmetry.space_group_name_H-M   'P 1'
#
loop_
_entity.id
_entity.type
_entity.pdbx_description
1 polymer ?
#
loop_
_entity_poly.entity_id
_entity_poly.type
_entity_poly.pdbx_seq_one_letter_code
_entity_poly.pdbx_strand_id
1 'polypeptide(L)'
;MAAKGIVQVISAQVLSGTTLTLGWLGYVPLLIWAVSRVRWVELFTDRRRQHLLFGTVFCLFALWLVRRDFDTGVSYHFIGMTAVTLLLDWPLAVLGGFMAQLGLLALGRQDLAALGLNGLLLVGLPVLITEVCALLVERAQPRNLFVYIFCSGFFPAALTVLI
;
A
#
# COMPACT_ATOMS: atom_id res chain seq x y z
N MET A 1 29.26 -15.69 13.50
CA MET A 1 28.47 -14.51 13.92
C MET A 1 27.38 -14.32 12.87
N ALA A 2 26.24 -15.00 13.05
CA ALA A 2 25.18 -15.05 12.04
C ALA A 2 24.50 -13.68 11.97
N ALA A 3 24.60 -13.02 10.81
CA ALA A 3 23.83 -11.83 10.51
C ALA A 3 22.35 -12.20 10.66
N LYS A 4 21.71 -11.65 11.69
CA LYS A 4 20.26 -11.71 11.91
C LYS A 4 19.62 -11.27 10.59
N GLY A 5 19.05 -12.22 9.85
CA GLY A 5 18.43 -11.98 8.56
C GLY A 5 17.41 -10.87 8.73
N ILE A 6 17.69 -9.70 8.15
CA ILE A 6 16.73 -8.60 8.12
C ILE A 6 15.60 -9.11 7.24
N VAL A 7 14.47 -9.45 7.86
CA VAL A 7 13.40 -10.15 7.14
C VAL A 7 12.73 -9.18 6.18
N GLN A 8 13.10 -9.30 4.90
CA GLN A 8 12.57 -8.50 3.81
C GLN A 8 11.23 -9.06 3.33
N VAL A 9 10.33 -8.18 2.87
CA VAL A 9 8.96 -8.55 2.44
C VAL A 9 9.01 -9.59 1.33
N ILE A 10 9.70 -9.26 0.24
CA ILE A 10 10.14 -10.22 -0.78
C ILE A 10 11.58 -9.86 -1.11
N SER A 11 12.50 -10.80 -0.89
CA SER A 11 13.93 -10.63 -1.17
C SER A 11 14.18 -10.70 -2.68
N ALA A 12 14.95 -9.76 -3.24
CA ALA A 12 15.29 -9.76 -4.67
C ALA A 12 16.02 -11.04 -5.11
N GLN A 13 16.68 -11.72 -4.18
CA GLN A 13 17.42 -12.97 -4.38
C GLN A 13 16.54 -14.14 -4.84
N VAL A 14 15.23 -14.08 -4.58
CA VAL A 14 14.26 -15.14 -4.93
C VAL A 14 13.58 -14.82 -6.27
N LEU A 15 13.73 -13.59 -6.78
CA LEU A 15 13.04 -13.10 -7.97
C LEU A 15 13.96 -13.14 -9.19
N SER A 16 13.42 -13.62 -10.32
CA SER A 16 14.09 -13.49 -11.61
C SER A 16 14.25 -12.00 -11.97
N GLY A 17 15.36 -11.64 -12.61
CA GLY A 17 15.59 -10.27 -13.09
C GLY A 17 14.43 -9.72 -13.91
N THR A 18 13.77 -10.58 -14.70
CA THR A 18 12.57 -10.24 -15.47
C THR A 18 11.42 -9.78 -14.57
N THR A 19 11.15 -10.48 -13.48
CA THR A 19 10.07 -10.13 -12.54
C THR A 19 10.35 -8.81 -11.82
N LEU A 20 11.61 -8.55 -11.48
CA LEU A 20 12.04 -7.27 -10.89
C LEU A 20 11.82 -6.12 -11.89
N THR A 21 12.21 -6.31 -13.15
CA THR A 21 11.99 -5.28 -14.19
C THR A 21 10.51 -5.05 -14.46
N LEU A 22 9.69 -6.11 -14.52
CA LEU A 22 8.24 -5.99 -14.68
C LEU A 22 7.59 -5.27 -13.49
N GLY A 23 8.06 -5.54 -12.26
CA GLY A 23 7.61 -4.85 -11.06
C GLY A 23 7.82 -3.34 -11.17
N TRP A 24 9.01 -2.91 -11.58
CA TRP A 24 9.30 -1.49 -11.81
C TRP A 24 8.53 -0.90 -12.99
N LEU A 25 8.40 -1.65 -14.09
CA LEU A 25 7.62 -1.23 -15.27
C LEU A 25 6.14 -1.03 -14.96
N GLY A 26 5.56 -1.75 -14.00
CA GLY A 26 4.19 -1.50 -13.54
C GLY A 26 4.11 -0.39 -12.48
N TYR A 27 5.05 -0.37 -11.53
CA TYR A 27 4.98 0.54 -10.39
C TYR A 27 5.28 2.00 -10.77
N VAL A 28 6.23 2.24 -11.68
CA VAL A 28 6.59 3.61 -12.09
C VAL A 28 5.43 4.31 -12.81
N PRO A 29 4.76 3.72 -13.81
CA PRO A 29 3.58 4.31 -14.41
C PRO A 29 2.47 4.56 -13.39
N LEU A 30 2.25 3.64 -12.45
CA LEU A 30 1.28 3.82 -11.37
C LEU A 30 1.61 5.05 -10.51
N LEU A 31 2.88 5.21 -10.12
CA LEU A 31 3.33 6.39 -9.37
C LEU A 31 3.18 7.68 -10.18
N ILE A 32 3.59 7.69 -11.46
CA ILE A 32 3.44 8.87 -12.33
C ILE A 32 1.95 9.22 -12.46
N TRP A 33 1.10 8.22 -12.65
CA TRP A 33 -0.33 8.42 -12.74
C TRP A 33 -0.91 8.97 -11.44
N ALA A 34 -0.54 8.42 -10.29
CA ALA A 34 -0.92 8.93 -8.98
C ALA A 34 -0.49 10.39 -8.80
N VAL A 35 0.78 10.73 -9.05
CA VAL A 35 1.32 12.10 -9.00
C VAL A 35 0.51 13.06 -9.86
N SER A 36 0.14 12.65 -11.08
CA SER A 36 -0.63 13.51 -12.00
C SER A 36 -2.08 13.72 -11.57
N ARG A 37 -2.63 12.82 -10.74
CA ARG A 37 -4.03 12.84 -10.29
C ARG A 37 -4.21 13.48 -8.91
N VAL A 38 -3.12 13.73 -8.18
CA VAL A 38 -3.17 14.45 -6.91
C VAL A 38 -3.59 15.89 -7.11
N ARG A 39 -4.53 16.36 -6.28
CA ARG A 39 -4.95 17.76 -6.20
C ARG A 39 -3.95 18.56 -5.38
N TRP A 40 -2.77 18.82 -5.96
CA TRP A 40 -1.62 19.45 -5.27
C TRP A 40 -1.98 20.77 -4.59
N VAL A 41 -2.77 21.62 -5.24
CA VAL A 41 -3.19 22.92 -4.68
C VAL A 41 -3.98 22.73 -3.39
N GLU A 42 -4.90 21.77 -3.35
CA GLU A 42 -5.70 21.47 -2.16
C GLU A 42 -4.83 20.88 -1.05
N LEU A 43 -3.90 19.97 -1.40
CA LEU A 43 -2.97 19.39 -0.45
C LEU A 43 -2.07 20.46 0.20
N PHE A 44 -1.55 21.42 -0.56
CA PHE A 44 -0.69 22.47 0.00
C PHE A 44 -1.47 23.55 0.76
N THR A 45 -2.74 23.75 0.44
CA THR A 45 -3.58 24.77 1.10
C THR A 45 -4.22 24.24 2.38
N ASP A 46 -4.61 22.97 2.42
CA ASP A 46 -5.31 22.37 3.55
C ASP A 46 -4.36 21.61 4.50
N ARG A 47 -4.08 22.21 5.65
CA ARG A 47 -3.25 21.59 6.71
C ARG A 47 -3.85 20.26 7.21
N ARG A 48 -5.17 20.10 7.22
CA ARG A 48 -5.81 18.87 7.69
C ARG A 48 -5.44 17.69 6.78
N ARG A 49 -5.48 17.88 5.45
CA ARG A 49 -5.05 16.87 4.48
C ARG A 49 -3.57 16.53 4.63
N GLN A 50 -2.72 17.51 4.89
CA GLN A 50 -1.29 17.27 5.17
C GLN A 50 -1.09 16.42 6.42
N HIS A 51 -1.73 16.78 7.53
CA HIS A 51 -1.64 16.01 8.77
C HIS A 51 -2.16 14.58 8.61
N LEU A 52 -3.25 14.40 7.87
CA LEU A 52 -3.76 13.06 7.56
C LEU A 52 -2.76 12.28 6.71
N LEU A 53 -2.18 12.86 5.66
CA LEU A 53 -1.17 12.20 4.83
C LEU A 53 0.07 11.80 5.64
N PHE A 54 0.66 12.72 6.39
CA PHE A 54 1.86 12.41 7.18
C PHE A 54 1.54 11.43 8.32
N GLY A 55 0.37 11.57 8.94
CA GLY A 55 -0.10 10.65 9.97
C GLY A 55 -0.29 9.23 9.44
N THR A 56 -0.94 9.06 8.28
CA THR A 56 -1.12 7.73 7.68
C THR A 56 0.19 7.14 7.19
N VAL A 57 1.08 7.93 6.60
CA VAL A 57 2.43 7.48 6.19
C VAL A 57 3.20 6.96 7.41
N PHE A 58 3.21 7.71 8.51
CA PHE A 58 3.86 7.30 9.74
C PHE A 58 3.23 6.02 10.32
N CYS A 59 1.89 5.96 10.37
CA CYS A 59 1.16 4.79 10.84
C CYS A 59 1.45 3.56 9.96
N LEU A 60 1.44 3.69 8.62
CA LEU A 60 1.78 2.60 7.70
C LEU A 60 3.21 2.13 7.91
N PHE A 61 4.16 3.06 8.00
CA PHE A 61 5.55 2.74 8.29
C PHE A 61 5.69 1.95 9.60
N ALA A 62 5.08 2.44 10.69
CA ALA A 62 5.09 1.76 11.98
C ALA A 62 4.40 0.38 11.92
N LEU A 63 3.25 0.29 11.26
CA LEU A 63 2.50 -0.94 11.06
C LEU A 63 3.34 -1.99 10.31
N TRP A 64 4.03 -1.57 9.25
CA TRP A 64 4.86 -2.46 8.44
C TRP A 64 6.16 -2.87 9.14
N LEU A 65 6.63 -2.10 10.13
CA LEU A 65 7.72 -2.51 11.03
C LEU A 65 7.33 -3.64 11.98
N VAL A 66 6.03 -3.77 12.32
CA VAL A 66 5.49 -4.80 13.23
C VAL A 66 5.35 -6.17 12.54
N ARG A 67 5.79 -6.29 11.28
CA ARG A 67 5.81 -7.58 10.57
C ARG A 67 6.50 -8.65 11.41
N ARG A 68 5.82 -9.78 11.57
CA ARG A 68 6.33 -10.93 12.30
C ARG A 68 6.20 -12.18 11.44
N ASP A 69 7.35 -12.73 11.11
CA ASP A 69 7.47 -13.98 10.38
C ASP A 69 7.65 -15.09 11.42
N PHE A 70 6.85 -16.14 11.32
CA PHE A 70 6.92 -17.29 12.21
C PHE A 70 7.77 -18.39 11.57
N ASP A 71 8.51 -19.14 12.40
CA ASP A 71 9.35 -20.26 11.96
C ASP A 71 8.55 -21.39 11.27
N THR A 72 7.22 -21.37 11.37
CA THR A 72 6.29 -22.25 10.66
C THR A 72 6.11 -21.91 9.18
N GLY A 73 6.79 -20.87 8.66
CA GLY A 73 6.67 -20.39 7.29
C GLY A 73 5.49 -19.43 7.06
N VAL A 74 4.70 -19.14 8.10
CA VAL A 74 3.59 -18.19 8.03
C VAL A 74 4.08 -16.80 8.42
N SER A 75 3.88 -15.83 7.53
CA SER A 75 4.24 -14.43 7.75
C SER A 75 2.99 -13.59 7.93
N TYR A 76 2.87 -12.86 9.04
CA TYR A 76 1.77 -11.90 9.23
C TYR A 76 2.25 -10.51 8.86
N HIS A 77 1.61 -9.93 7.82
CA HIS A 77 1.86 -8.57 7.38
C HIS A 77 0.56 -7.77 7.37
N PHE A 78 0.48 -6.80 8.27
CA PHE A 78 -0.65 -5.88 8.31
C PHE A 78 -0.45 -4.81 7.24
N ILE A 79 -1.26 -4.84 6.18
CA ILE A 79 -1.10 -3.96 5.02
C ILE A 79 -1.67 -2.55 5.29
N GLY A 80 -2.90 -2.46 5.82
CA GLY A 80 -3.54 -1.18 6.18
C GLY A 80 -3.97 -0.27 5.02
N MET A 81 -3.66 -0.65 3.77
CA MET A 81 -3.87 0.20 2.60
C MET A 81 -5.33 0.46 2.24
N THR A 82 -6.25 -0.47 2.51
CA THR A 82 -7.69 -0.26 2.30
C THR A 82 -8.20 0.94 3.10
N ALA A 83 -7.82 1.03 4.38
CA ALA A 83 -8.20 2.16 5.23
C ALA A 83 -7.61 3.47 4.71
N VAL A 84 -6.33 3.47 4.31
CA VAL A 84 -5.67 4.67 3.77
C VAL A 84 -6.30 5.12 2.45
N THR A 85 -6.69 4.18 1.59
CA THR A 85 -7.37 4.47 0.31
C THR A 85 -8.70 5.17 0.55
N LEU A 86 -9.52 4.67 1.49
CA LEU A 86 -10.80 5.29 1.83
C LEU A 86 -10.65 6.64 2.56
N LEU A 87 -9.52 6.88 3.24
CA LEU A 87 -9.27 8.12 3.99
C LEU A 87 -8.67 9.26 3.13
N LEU A 88 -7.82 8.92 2.17
CA LEU A 88 -7.00 9.89 1.41
C LEU A 88 -7.30 9.92 -0.08
N ASP A 89 -8.20 9.06 -0.57
CA ASP A 89 -8.37 8.74 -1.99
C ASP A 89 -7.17 7.95 -2.56
N TRP A 90 -7.39 7.25 -3.67
CA TRP A 90 -6.37 6.39 -4.29
C TRP A 90 -5.03 7.09 -4.64
N PRO A 91 -4.95 8.36 -5.13
CA PRO A 91 -3.69 8.93 -5.55
C PRO A 91 -2.76 9.20 -4.36
N LEU A 92 -3.32 9.75 -3.27
CA LEU A 92 -2.55 10.02 -2.07
C LEU A 92 -2.27 8.74 -1.28
N ALA A 93 -3.13 7.72 -1.36
CA ALA A 93 -2.84 6.42 -0.78
C ALA A 93 -1.63 5.76 -1.46
N VAL A 94 -1.54 5.78 -2.79
CA VAL A 94 -0.37 5.27 -3.52
C VAL A 94 0.91 5.99 -3.12
N LEU A 95 0.88 7.34 -3.09
CA LEU A 95 2.05 8.12 -2.67
C LEU A 95 2.40 7.92 -1.20
N GLY A 96 1.40 7.81 -0.33
CA GLY A 96 1.59 7.56 1.10
C GLY A 96 2.24 6.19 1.36
N GLY A 97 1.75 5.15 0.67
CA GLY A 97 2.34 3.82 0.70
C GLY A 97 3.78 3.82 0.18
N PHE A 98 4.06 4.52 -0.93
CA PHE A 98 5.41 4.67 -1.46
C PHE A 98 6.35 5.36 -0.47
N MET A 99 5.92 6.46 0.17
CA MET A 99 6.72 7.13 1.19
C MET A 99 7.01 6.23 2.40
N ALA A 100 6.03 5.42 2.83
CA ALA A 100 6.26 4.44 3.89
C ALA A 100 7.26 3.35 3.47
N GLN A 101 7.24 2.90 2.21
CA GLN A 101 8.22 1.95 1.67
C GLN A 101 9.63 2.56 1.62
N LEU A 102 9.77 3.83 1.24
CA LEU A 102 11.06 4.53 1.26
C LEU A 102 11.63 4.60 2.68
N GLY A 103 10.78 4.78 3.70
CA GLY A 103 11.17 4.69 5.10
C GLY A 103 11.74 3.31 5.45
N LEU A 104 11.07 2.23 5.03
CA LEU A 104 11.56 0.86 5.26
C LEU A 104 12.87 0.57 4.51
N LEU A 105 13.00 1.06 3.28
CA LEU A 105 14.21 0.96 2.48
C LEU A 105 15.38 1.67 3.19
N ALA A 106 15.16 2.86 3.74
CA ALA A 106 16.18 3.60 4.49
C ALA A 106 16.64 2.86 5.76
N LEU A 107 15.76 2.05 6.38
CA LEU A 107 16.09 1.18 7.52
C LEU A 107 16.71 -0.17 7.09
N GLY A 108 16.94 -0.40 5.79
CA GLY A 108 17.45 -1.66 5.24
C GLY A 108 16.46 -2.82 5.32
N ARG A 109 15.17 -2.54 5.61
CA ARG A 109 14.10 -3.54 5.75
C ARG A 109 13.52 -4.00 4.40
N GLN A 110 13.84 -3.31 3.31
CA GLN A 110 13.43 -3.65 1.95
C GLN A 110 14.61 -3.52 0.98
N ASP A 111 14.63 -4.33 -0.07
CA ASP A 111 15.56 -4.18 -1.19
C ASP A 111 14.99 -3.21 -2.22
N LEU A 112 15.84 -2.29 -2.70
CA LEU A 112 15.51 -1.37 -3.78
C LEU A 112 15.09 -2.12 -5.04
N ALA A 113 15.76 -3.23 -5.37
CA ALA A 113 15.42 -4.01 -6.56
C ALA A 113 13.99 -4.57 -6.49
N ALA A 114 13.59 -5.06 -5.31
CA ALA A 114 12.25 -5.61 -5.07
C ALA A 114 11.18 -4.55 -4.74
N LEU A 115 11.57 -3.27 -4.58
CA LEU A 115 10.66 -2.19 -4.19
C LEU A 115 9.48 -2.05 -5.14
N GLY A 116 9.71 -2.14 -6.46
CA GLY A 116 8.66 -2.02 -7.46
C GLY A 116 7.60 -3.10 -7.36
N LEU A 117 8.02 -4.37 -7.24
CA LEU A 117 7.08 -5.49 -7.06
C LEU A 117 6.37 -5.43 -5.72
N ASN A 118 7.11 -5.17 -4.63
CA ASN A 118 6.53 -4.98 -3.31
C ASN A 118 5.53 -3.83 -3.30
N GLY A 119 5.81 -2.75 -4.04
CA GLY A 119 4.90 -1.62 -4.17
C GLY A 119 3.62 -1.97 -4.93
N LEU A 120 3.72 -2.74 -6.02
CA LEU A 120 2.52 -3.22 -6.71
C LEU A 120 1.67 -4.13 -5.82
N LEU A 121 2.27 -5.05 -5.07
CA LEU A 121 1.52 -6.01 -4.26
C LEU A 121 1.00 -5.41 -2.95
N LEU A 122 1.84 -4.67 -2.23
CA LEU A 122 1.48 -4.09 -0.93
C LEU A 122 0.67 -2.80 -1.04
N VAL A 123 0.82 -2.03 -2.13
CA VAL A 123 0.19 -0.72 -2.30
C VAL A 123 -0.79 -0.76 -3.47
N GLY A 124 -0.31 -1.06 -4.68
CA GLY A 124 -1.11 -0.95 -5.90
C GLY A 124 -2.35 -1.84 -5.93
N LEU A 125 -2.17 -3.13 -5.63
CA LEU A 125 -3.22 -4.14 -5.62
C LEU A 125 -4.33 -3.81 -4.59
N PRO A 126 -4.01 -3.59 -3.29
CA PRO A 126 -5.03 -3.20 -2.31
C PRO A 126 -5.76 -1.90 -2.68
N VAL A 127 -5.04 -0.89 -3.18
CA VAL A 127 -5.64 0.37 -3.60
C VAL A 127 -6.62 0.12 -4.75
N LEU A 128 -6.22 -0.64 -5.77
CA LEU A 128 -7.07 -0.97 -6.91
C LEU A 128 -8.33 -1.70 -6.48
N ILE A 129 -8.19 -2.75 -5.67
CA ILE A 129 -9.33 -3.54 -5.20
C ILE A 129 -10.28 -2.67 -4.37
N THR A 130 -9.72 -1.86 -3.46
CA THR A 130 -10.52 -0.96 -2.61
C THR A 130 -11.27 0.08 -3.44
N GLU A 131 -10.59 0.72 -4.39
CA GLU A 131 -11.19 1.74 -5.26
C GLU A 131 -12.30 1.15 -6.14
N VAL A 132 -12.07 -0.01 -6.77
CA VAL A 132 -13.09 -0.67 -7.60
C VAL A 132 -14.32 -1.01 -6.77
N CYS A 133 -14.14 -1.58 -5.58
CA CYS A 133 -15.26 -1.89 -4.70
C CYS A 133 -15.97 -0.64 -4.18
N ALA A 134 -15.25 0.42 -3.82
CA ALA A 134 -15.83 1.70 -3.43
C ALA A 134 -16.67 2.30 -4.56
N LEU A 135 -16.15 2.36 -5.79
CA LEU A 135 -16.85 2.87 -6.97
C LEU A 135 -18.11 2.06 -7.30
N LEU A 136 -18.07 0.73 -7.16
CA LEU A 136 -19.25 -0.12 -7.41
C LEU A 136 -20.36 0.16 -6.39
N VAL A 137 -19.99 0.30 -5.11
CA VAL A 137 -20.93 0.63 -4.04
C VAL A 137 -21.48 2.04 -4.21
N GLU A 138 -20.63 3.01 -4.52
CA GLU A 138 -21.06 4.39 -4.79
C GLU A 138 -22.03 4.46 -5.98
N ARG A 139 -21.77 3.72 -7.07
CA ARG A 139 -22.70 3.65 -8.21
C ARG A 139 -24.04 3.02 -7.84
N ALA A 140 -24.05 2.06 -6.92
CA ALA A 140 -25.27 1.44 -6.44
C ALA A 140 -26.08 2.33 -5.48
N GLN A 141 -25.49 3.42 -4.95
CA GLN A 141 -26.11 4.37 -4.01
C GLN A 141 -26.93 3.67 -2.89
N PRO A 142 -26.34 2.72 -2.15
CA PRO A 142 -27.07 2.01 -1.11
C PRO A 142 -27.46 2.97 0.01
N ARG A 143 -28.71 2.88 0.46
CA ARG A 143 -29.24 3.73 1.55
C ARG A 143 -28.72 3.34 2.94
N ASN A 144 -28.02 2.21 3.04
CA ASN A 144 -27.55 1.63 4.29
C ASN A 144 -26.02 1.69 4.40
N LEU A 145 -25.54 2.37 5.44
CA LEU A 145 -24.11 2.52 5.75
C LEU A 145 -23.38 1.18 5.93
N PHE A 146 -24.05 0.13 6.43
CA PHE A 146 -23.45 -1.18 6.58
C PHE A 146 -22.98 -1.76 5.25
N VAL A 147 -23.72 -1.51 4.16
CA VAL A 147 -23.31 -1.97 2.83
C VAL A 147 -21.99 -1.35 2.42
N TYR A 148 -21.81 -0.05 2.68
CA TYR A 148 -20.54 0.64 2.41
C TYR A 148 -19.40 0.08 3.24
N ILE A 149 -19.60 -0.07 4.56
CA ILE A 149 -18.57 -0.57 5.46
C ILE A 149 -18.13 -2.00 5.08
N PHE A 150 -19.08 -2.90 4.81
CA PHE A 150 -18.76 -4.29 4.48
C PHE A 150 -18.21 -4.44 3.06
N CYS A 151 -18.81 -3.81 2.06
CA CYS A 151 -18.43 -4.00 0.66
C CYS A 151 -17.23 -3.16 0.21
N SER A 152 -16.99 -1.99 0.82
CA SER A 152 -15.85 -1.11 0.47
C SER A 152 -14.72 -1.16 1.50
N GLY A 153 -14.98 -1.56 2.74
CA GLY A 153 -13.97 -1.71 3.78
C GLY A 153 -13.49 -3.15 3.98
N PHE A 154 -14.38 -4.04 4.43
CA PHE A 154 -13.99 -5.40 4.82
C PHE A 154 -13.74 -6.32 3.62
N PHE A 155 -14.63 -6.32 2.64
CA PHE A 155 -14.53 -7.19 1.47
C PHE A 155 -13.24 -6.94 0.65
N PRO A 156 -12.84 -5.69 0.35
CA PRO A 156 -11.60 -5.42 -0.39
C PRO A 156 -10.35 -5.82 0.38
N ALA A 157 -10.36 -5.61 1.71
CA ALA A 157 -9.26 -6.03 2.57
C ALA A 157 -9.13 -7.56 2.57
N ALA A 158 -10.24 -8.30 2.69
CA ALA A 158 -10.24 -9.76 2.62
C ALA A 158 -9.79 -10.28 1.25
N LEU A 159 -10.27 -9.67 0.17
CA LEU A 159 -9.90 -10.04 -1.19
C LEU A 159 -8.42 -9.77 -1.49
N THR A 160 -7.88 -8.66 -0.98
CA THR A 160 -6.45 -8.35 -1.12
C THR A 160 -5.58 -9.40 -0.42
N VAL A 161 -5.97 -9.87 0.77
CA VAL A 161 -5.19 -10.87 1.51
C VAL A 161 -5.28 -12.26 0.85
N LEU A 162 -6.37 -12.53 0.13
CA LEU A 162 -6.59 -13.80 -0.56
C LEU A 162 -5.75 -13.95 -1.85
N ILE A 163 -5.48 -12.84 -2.53
CA ILE A 163 -4.77 -12.78 -3.82
C ILE A 163 -3.27 -12.63 -3.58
#